data_AF-A0A267H7S9-F1
#
_entry.id   AF-A0A267H7S9-F1
#
_cell.length_a   1.000
_cell.length_b   1.000
_cell.length_c   1.000
_cell.angle_alpha   90.00
_cell.angle_beta   90.00
_cell.angle_gamma   90.00
#
_symmetry.space_group_name_H-M   'P 1'
#
loop_
_entity.id
_entity.type
_entity.pdbx_description
1 polymer ?
#
loop_
_entity_poly.entity_id
_entity_poly.type
_entity_poly.pdbx_seq_one_letter_code
_entity_poly.pdbx_strand_id
1 'polypeptide(L)'
;MANSGASEFSVVDINDEQPKKGVCTVFLSDAGVKKKSKSELKLTADSVHVTVQADADKSLEFRVKKLPGEIVEGGTKLKLSDGKVTLTIKKKEAKSWAAYASDNLECGD
;
A
#
# COMPACT_ATOMS: atom_id res chain seq x y z
N MET A 1 17.14 -9.43 23.13
CA MET A 1 15.69 -9.67 23.25
C MET A 1 15.13 -9.49 21.85
N ALA A 2 14.62 -10.55 21.23
CA ALA A 2 13.89 -10.43 19.99
C ALA A 2 12.65 -9.59 20.32
N ASN A 3 12.62 -8.34 19.85
CA ASN A 3 11.39 -7.57 19.87
C ASN A 3 10.46 -8.35 18.94
N SER A 4 9.51 -9.09 19.51
CA SER A 4 8.45 -9.75 18.74
C SER A 4 7.75 -8.64 17.98
N GLY A 5 8.17 -8.43 16.73
CA GLY A 5 7.71 -7.34 15.88
C GLY A 5 6.22 -7.50 15.68
N ALA A 6 5.43 -6.78 16.48
CA ALA A 6 4.11 -6.41 16.06
C ALA A 6 4.33 -5.67 14.75
N SER A 7 4.07 -6.34 13.63
CA SER A 7 4.21 -5.75 12.31
C SER A 7 3.50 -4.40 12.36
N GLU A 8 4.22 -3.31 12.09
CA GLU A 8 3.65 -1.95 12.07
C GLU A 8 2.50 -1.81 11.05
N PHE A 9 2.29 -2.87 10.27
CA PHE A 9 1.30 -3.08 9.26
C PHE A 9 0.42 -4.26 9.67
N SER A 10 -0.87 -4.02 9.86
CA SER A 10 -1.76 -5.02 10.48
C SER A 10 -2.82 -5.56 9.54
N VAL A 11 -3.26 -4.80 8.54
CA VAL A 11 -4.30 -5.25 7.59
C VAL A 11 -4.07 -4.62 6.21
N VAL A 12 -4.14 -5.46 5.17
CA VAL A 12 -4.23 -5.02 3.78
C VAL A 12 -5.58 -5.46 3.22
N ASP A 13 -6.46 -4.51 2.98
CA ASP A 13 -7.71 -4.75 2.26
C ASP A 13 -7.48 -4.45 0.78
N ILE A 14 -7.66 -5.47 -0.07
CA ILE A 14 -7.51 -5.33 -1.53
C ILE A 14 -8.79 -5.79 -2.21
N ASN A 15 -9.39 -4.86 -2.96
CA ASN A 15 -10.69 -5.06 -3.55
C ASN A 15 -10.81 -4.37 -4.92
N ASP A 16 -11.74 -4.89 -5.73
CA ASP A 16 -12.19 -4.27 -6.96
C ASP A 16 -13.23 -3.18 -6.63
N GLU A 17 -12.93 -1.90 -6.84
CA GLU A 17 -13.95 -0.84 -6.75
C GLU A 17 -14.76 -0.74 -8.06
N GLN A 18 -14.08 -0.92 -9.18
CA GLN A 18 -14.65 -1.02 -10.52
C GLN A 18 -13.80 -1.99 -11.36
N PRO A 19 -14.29 -2.52 -12.50
CA PRO A 19 -13.54 -3.50 -13.28
C PRO A 19 -12.09 -3.09 -13.61
N LYS A 20 -11.83 -1.80 -13.86
CA LYS A 20 -10.48 -1.26 -14.13
C LYS A 20 -9.89 -0.42 -12.99
N LYS A 21 -10.41 -0.56 -11.76
CA LYS A 21 -10.00 0.22 -10.60
C LYS A 21 -9.93 -0.67 -9.37
N GLY A 22 -8.70 -0.91 -8.90
CA GLY A 22 -8.45 -1.60 -7.64
C GLY A 22 -8.22 -0.61 -6.52
N VAL A 23 -8.57 -1.00 -5.30
CA VAL A 23 -8.25 -0.28 -4.08
C VAL A 23 -7.41 -1.20 -3.20
N CYS A 24 -6.38 -0.64 -2.58
CA CYS A 24 -5.53 -1.31 -1.61
C CYS A 24 -5.44 -0.40 -0.39
N THR A 25 -5.91 -0.85 0.77
CA THR A 25 -5.84 -0.12 2.02
C THR A 25 -4.89 -0.82 2.96
N VAL A 26 -3.85 -0.11 3.41
CA VAL A 26 -2.89 -0.60 4.39
C VAL A 26 -3.09 0.16 5.69
N PHE A 27 -3.29 -0.56 6.78
CA PHE A 27 -3.39 0.01 8.13
C PHE A 27 -2.01 0.02 8.79
N LEU A 28 -1.64 1.19 9.31
CA LEU A 28 -0.36 1.46 9.96
C LEU A 28 -0.63 1.60 11.46
N SER A 29 -0.42 0.53 12.22
CA SER A 29 -0.69 0.49 13.66
C SER A 29 0.32 1.33 14.43
N ASP A 30 -0.15 2.37 15.12
CA ASP A 30 0.63 3.21 16.06
C ASP A 30 1.85 3.94 15.47
N ALA A 31 1.99 3.95 14.15
CA ALA A 31 3.23 4.37 13.51
C ALA A 31 3.34 5.89 13.27
N GLY A 32 2.60 6.73 14.00
CA GLY A 32 2.72 8.20 13.92
C GLY A 32 2.21 8.87 12.63
N VAL A 33 1.79 8.10 11.62
CA VAL A 33 1.36 8.64 10.31
C VAL A 33 0.07 9.46 10.43
N LYS A 34 0.14 10.70 9.93
CA LYS A 34 -0.98 11.64 9.89
C LYS A 34 -1.42 11.90 8.45
N LYS A 35 -2.63 12.41 8.27
CA LYS A 35 -3.14 12.85 6.95
C LYS A 35 -2.20 13.83 6.19
N LYS A 36 -1.39 14.61 6.91
CA LYS A 36 -0.44 15.59 6.36
C LYS A 36 1.02 15.09 6.27
N SER A 37 1.27 13.83 6.63
CA SER A 37 2.59 13.22 6.49
C SER A 37 3.06 13.27 5.04
N LYS A 38 4.39 13.38 4.84
CA LYS A 38 4.96 13.26 3.50
C LYS A 38 4.91 11.80 3.06
N SER A 39 4.70 11.57 1.77
CA SER A 39 4.71 10.24 1.19
C SER A 39 5.29 10.25 -0.21
N GLU A 40 5.97 9.17 -0.57
CA GLU A 40 6.45 8.88 -1.91
C GLU A 40 5.74 7.61 -2.43
N LEU A 41 5.46 7.61 -3.74
CA LEU A 41 4.83 6.51 -4.44
C LEU A 41 5.68 6.17 -5.66
N LYS A 42 6.17 4.93 -5.73
CA LYS A 42 6.85 4.37 -6.90
C LYS A 42 6.04 3.22 -7.47
N LEU A 43 5.91 3.19 -8.79
CA LEU A 43 5.12 2.20 -9.51
C LEU A 43 6.03 1.36 -10.40
N THR A 44 5.75 0.06 -10.47
CA THR A 44 6.25 -0.83 -11.53
C THR A 44 5.06 -1.46 -12.25
N ALA A 45 5.29 -2.28 -13.27
CA ALA A 45 4.21 -2.90 -14.06
C ALA A 45 3.19 -3.69 -13.21
N ASP A 46 3.65 -4.34 -12.13
CA ASP A 46 2.86 -5.23 -11.27
C ASP A 46 2.99 -4.92 -9.76
N SER A 47 3.67 -3.84 -9.38
CA SER A 47 3.88 -3.52 -7.96
C SER A 47 3.82 -2.04 -7.64
N VAL A 48 3.46 -1.75 -6.38
CA VAL A 48 3.35 -0.39 -5.85
C VAL A 48 4.19 -0.30 -4.59
N HIS A 49 5.16 0.62 -4.58
CA HIS A 49 6.03 0.86 -3.42
C HIS A 49 5.64 2.19 -2.83
N VAL A 50 5.54 2.20 -1.51
CA VAL A 50 5.08 3.36 -0.77
C VAL A 50 6.04 3.60 0.37
N THR A 51 6.49 4.84 0.48
CA THR A 51 7.28 5.34 1.61
C THR A 51 6.46 6.44 2.27
N VAL A 52 6.23 6.36 3.58
CA VAL A 52 5.49 7.38 4.35
C VAL A 52 6.37 7.87 5.48
N GLN A 53 6.53 9.18 5.59
CA GLN A 53 7.25 9.78 6.70
C GLN A 53 6.32 9.86 7.91
N ALA A 54 6.56 9.00 8.90
CA ALA A 54 5.87 8.98 10.18
C ALA A 54 6.25 10.21 11.01
N ASP A 55 7.55 10.43 11.18
CA ASP A 55 8.13 11.51 11.99
C ASP A 55 9.44 12.03 11.34
N ALA A 56 10.15 12.95 12.00
CA ALA A 56 11.38 13.54 11.45
C ALA A 56 12.45 12.49 11.10
N ASP A 57 12.58 11.46 11.95
CA ASP A 57 13.62 10.42 11.84
C ASP A 57 13.05 9.04 11.49
N LYS A 58 11.73 8.93 11.29
CA LYS A 58 11.05 7.65 11.04
C LYS A 58 10.28 7.67 9.74
N SER A 59 10.62 6.76 8.84
CA SER A 59 9.86 6.45 7.63
C SER A 59 9.39 5.01 7.66
N LEU A 60 8.21 4.77 7.13
CA LEU A 60 7.63 3.44 6.95
C LEU A 60 7.62 3.14 5.47
N GLU A 61 8.11 1.97 5.11
CA GLU A 61 8.14 1.53 3.73
C GLU A 61 7.35 0.23 3.58
N PHE A 62 6.55 0.14 2.54
CA PHE A 62 5.91 -1.11 2.18
C PHE A 62 5.71 -1.21 0.68
N ARG A 63 5.56 -2.45 0.22
CA ARG A 63 5.43 -2.78 -1.19
C ARG A 63 4.34 -3.81 -1.37
N VAL A 64 3.39 -3.48 -2.24
CA VAL A 64 2.33 -4.37 -2.71
C VAL A 64 2.84 -5.00 -4.01
N LYS A 65 3.21 -6.29 -3.98
CA LYS A 65 3.82 -7.03 -5.12
C LYS A 65 2.80 -7.89 -5.85
N LYS A 66 3.12 -8.34 -7.07
CA LYS A 66 2.32 -9.34 -7.80
C LYS A 66 0.85 -8.96 -7.91
N LEU A 67 0.57 -7.69 -8.17
CA LEU A 67 -0.79 -7.24 -8.44
C LEU A 67 -1.34 -8.00 -9.67
N PRO A 68 -2.59 -8.49 -9.63
CA PRO A 68 -3.12 -9.24 -10.76
C PRO A 68 -3.28 -8.35 -12.00
N GLY A 69 -2.48 -8.64 -13.02
CA GLY A 69 -2.44 -7.88 -14.27
C GLY A 69 -1.56 -6.63 -14.21
N GLU A 70 -1.42 -5.95 -15.34
CA GLU A 70 -0.64 -4.72 -15.42
C GLU A 70 -1.40 -3.52 -14.84
N ILE A 71 -0.68 -2.62 -14.16
CA ILE A 71 -1.19 -1.33 -13.70
C ILE A 71 -0.85 -0.21 -14.70
N VAL A 72 -1.69 0.83 -14.74
CA VAL A 72 -1.43 2.00 -15.58
C VAL A 72 -0.48 2.95 -14.86
N GLU A 73 0.68 3.22 -15.45
CA GLU A 73 1.63 4.21 -14.93
C GLU A 73 0.96 5.59 -14.78
N GLY A 74 1.18 6.26 -13.64
CA GLY A 74 0.51 7.52 -13.30
C GLY A 74 -1.00 7.40 -13.01
N GLY A 75 -1.59 6.21 -13.13
CA GLY A 75 -2.99 5.94 -12.82
C GLY A 75 -3.26 5.63 -11.35
N THR A 76 -2.21 5.57 -10.52
CA THR A 76 -2.31 5.27 -9.09
C THR A 76 -2.33 6.54 -8.27
N LYS A 77 -3.26 6.61 -7.30
CA LYS A 77 -3.37 7.70 -6.32
C LYS A 77 -3.15 7.15 -4.93
N LEU A 78 -2.34 7.84 -4.13
CA LEU A 78 -2.14 7.57 -2.71
C LEU A 78 -2.90 8.61 -1.89
N LYS A 79 -3.64 8.14 -0.88
CA LYS A 79 -4.30 8.98 0.11
C LYS A 79 -3.89 8.54 1.51
N LEU A 80 -3.35 9.47 2.29
CA LEU A 80 -3.08 9.28 3.71
C LEU A 80 -4.29 9.65 4.55
N SER A 81 -4.46 8.93 5.64
CA SER A 81 -5.36 9.24 6.76
C SER A 81 -4.65 8.81 8.04
N ASP A 82 -5.13 9.23 9.19
CA ASP A 82 -4.45 8.95 10.46
C ASP A 82 -4.37 7.42 10.67
N GLY A 83 -3.15 6.88 10.71
CA GLY A 83 -2.88 5.44 10.79
C GLY A 83 -3.28 4.62 9.55
N LYS A 84 -3.50 5.23 8.38
CA LYS A 84 -3.99 4.51 7.20
C LYS A 84 -3.46 5.06 5.88
N VAL A 85 -3.11 4.16 4.98
CA VAL A 85 -2.79 4.46 3.58
C VAL A 85 -3.85 3.81 2.69
N THR A 86 -4.48 4.57 1.81
CA THR A 86 -5.35 4.04 0.75
C THR A 86 -4.73 4.33 -0.60
N LEU A 87 -4.47 3.27 -1.36
CA LEU A 87 -4.03 3.30 -2.74
C LEU A 87 -5.23 3.03 -3.64
N THR A 88 -5.44 3.89 -4.62
CA THR A 88 -6.40 3.69 -5.69
C THR A 88 -5.60 3.45 -6.97
N ILE A 89 -5.67 2.24 -7.51
CA ILE A 89 -4.83 1.81 -8.63
C ILE A 89 -5.69 1.60 -9.87
N LYS A 90 -5.33 2.28 -10.97
CA LYS A 90 -5.95 2.05 -12.27
C LYS A 90 -5.33 0.81 -12.91
N LYS A 91 -6.17 -0.16 -13.22
CA LYS A 91 -5.78 -1.41 -13.88
C LYS A 91 -5.79 -1.23 -15.40
N LYS A 92 -4.81 -1.81 -16.08
CA LYS A 92 -4.78 -1.84 -17.56
C LYS A 92 -5.87 -2.78 -18.08
N GLU A 93 -6.05 -3.91 -17.41
CA GLU A 93 -7.02 -4.95 -17.71
C GLU A 93 -8.07 -5.08 -16.61
N ALA A 94 -9.25 -5.61 -16.95
CA ALA A 94 -10.32 -5.87 -15.98
C ALA A 94 -10.11 -7.20 -15.23
N LYS A 95 -8.93 -7.40 -14.65
CA LYS A 95 -8.60 -8.58 -13.84
C LYS A 95 -9.01 -8.35 -12.39
N SER A 96 -9.78 -9.30 -11.84
CA SER A 96 -10.21 -9.24 -10.44
C SER A 96 -9.03 -9.40 -9.50
N TRP A 97 -9.07 -8.67 -8.40
CA TRP A 97 -8.07 -8.71 -7.33
C TRP A 97 -8.54 -9.47 -6.09
N ALA A 98 -9.71 -10.11 -6.15
CA ALA A 98 -10.29 -10.88 -5.04
C ALA A 98 -9.40 -12.04 -4.54
N ALA A 99 -8.46 -12.51 -5.37
CA ALA A 99 -7.52 -13.59 -5.01
C ALA A 99 -6.13 -13.06 -4.60
N TYR A 100 -5.97 -11.76 -4.33
CA TYR A 100 -4.68 -11.23 -3.88
C TYR A 100 -4.32 -11.80 -2.50
N ALA A 101 -3.19 -12.50 -2.42
CA ALA A 101 -2.67 -13.03 -1.16
C ALA A 101 -1.97 -11.93 -0.36
N SER A 102 -2.32 -11.80 0.93
CA SER A 102 -1.67 -10.87 1.86
C SER A 102 -0.15 -11.04 1.94
N ASP A 103 0.37 -12.25 1.68
CA ASP A 103 1.80 -12.58 1.60
C ASP A 103 2.56 -11.81 0.51
N ASN A 104 1.86 -11.17 -0.41
CA ASN A 104 2.46 -10.31 -1.44
C ASN A 104 2.71 -8.87 -0.93
N LEU A 105 2.26 -8.53 0.28
CA LEU A 105 2.70 -7.33 0.97
C LEU A 105 4.08 -7.58 1.60
N GLU A 106 5.04 -6.75 1.22
CA GLU A 106 6.35 -6.69 1.87
C GLU A 106 6.44 -5.38 2.65
N CYS A 107 6.79 -5.47 3.93
CA CYS A 107 7.08 -4.31 4.77
C CYS A 107 8.59 -4.14 4.84
N GLY A 108 9.08 -2.91 4.63
CA GLY A 108 10.45 -2.53 4.93
C GLY A 108 10.68 -2.50 6.43
N ASP A 109 11.95 -2.66 6.82
CA ASP A 109 12.43 -2.51 8.20
C ASP A 109 12.57 -1.02 8.58
#